data_AF-A0A8J5NLJ6-F1
#
_entry.id   AF-A0A8J5NLJ6-F1
#
_cell.length_a   1.000
_cell.length_b   1.000
_cell.length_c   1.000
_cell.angle_alpha   90.00
_cell.angle_beta   90.00
_cell.angle_gamma   90.00
#
_symmetry.space_group_name_H-M   'P 1'
#
loop_
_entity.id
_entity.type
_entity.pdbx_description
1 polymer ?
#
loop_
_entity_poly.entity_id
_entity_poly.type
_entity_poly.pdbx_seq_one_letter_code
_entity_poly.pdbx_strand_id
1 'polypeptide(L)'
;MASQGSSSAPPRDVYACEVSEDWDPIALRATLPRGLTPSLKVKKGDNVWAYHTNQSYSYIHLPTGDTHLRGWVPLRILKKGAIRVEDLPIELPA
;
A
#
# COMPACT_ATOMS: atom_id res chain seq x y z
N MET A 1 -11.22 27.55 24.36
CA MET A 1 -9.99 26.74 24.36
C MET A 1 -10.34 25.39 23.75
N ALA A 2 -9.92 25.13 22.51
CA ALA A 2 -10.15 23.86 21.84
C ALA A 2 -8.99 22.93 22.18
N SER A 3 -9.29 21.81 22.85
CA SER A 3 -8.33 20.77 23.18
C SER A 3 -7.83 20.13 21.89
N GLN A 4 -6.61 20.47 21.48
CA GLN A 4 -5.86 19.73 20.47
C GLN A 4 -5.60 18.32 21.02
N GLY A 5 -6.41 17.36 20.59
CA GLY A 5 -6.08 15.95 20.73
C GLY A 5 -4.90 15.67 19.81
N SER A 6 -3.70 15.60 20.38
CA SER A 6 -2.54 15.02 19.72
C SER A 6 -2.90 13.61 19.25
N SER A 7 -3.15 13.46 17.96
CA SER A 7 -3.32 12.14 17.33
C SER A 7 -1.95 11.47 17.31
N SER A 8 -1.68 10.68 18.34
CA SER A 8 -0.49 9.83 18.49
C SER A 8 -0.60 8.54 17.67
N ALA A 9 -1.20 8.60 16.46
CA ALA A 9 -1.08 7.50 15.52
C ALA A 9 0.32 7.59 14.89
N PRO A 10 1.18 6.57 15.01
CA PRO A 10 2.42 6.56 14.25
C PRO A 10 2.08 6.73 12.76
N PRO A 11 2.92 7.42 11.96
CA PRO A 11 2.73 7.40 10.52
C PRO A 11 2.68 5.94 10.13
N ARG A 12 1.54 5.48 9.61
CA ARG A 12 1.49 4.16 8.99
C ARG A 12 2.50 4.27 7.86
N ASP A 13 3.57 3.50 7.91
CA ASP A 13 4.58 3.51 6.85
C ASP A 13 3.90 3.07 5.55
N VAL A 14 3.43 4.06 4.78
CA VAL A 14 2.87 3.87 3.45
C VAL A 14 4.01 4.06 2.47
N TYR A 15 4.24 3.05 1.66
CA TYR A 15 5.28 3.06 0.64
C TYR A 15 4.65 3.11 -0.74
N ALA A 16 5.05 4.07 -1.57
CA ALA A 16 4.81 3.99 -2.99
C ALA A 16 5.69 2.86 -3.56
N CYS A 17 5.09 1.88 -4.23
CA CYS A 17 5.80 0.74 -4.80
C CYS A 17 5.40 0.56 -6.26
N GLU A 18 6.35 0.11 -7.07
CA GLU A 18 6.08 -0.39 -8.42
C GLU A 18 6.02 -1.92 -8.38
N VAL A 19 5.04 -2.52 -9.03
CA VAL A 19 4.92 -3.97 -9.17
C VAL A 19 5.94 -4.46 -10.20
N SER A 20 6.88 -5.32 -9.79
CA SER A 20 7.95 -5.81 -10.66
C SER A 20 7.59 -7.01 -11.52
N GLU A 21 6.57 -7.77 -11.12
CA GLU A 21 6.16 -9.03 -11.73
C GLU A 21 4.63 -9.15 -11.70
N ASP A 22 4.05 -9.77 -12.72
CA ASP A 22 2.62 -10.05 -12.74
C ASP A 22 2.22 -10.98 -11.59
N TRP A 23 1.10 -10.67 -10.94
CA TRP A 23 0.58 -11.49 -9.86
C TRP A 23 -0.92 -11.70 -10.04
N ASP A 24 -1.27 -12.94 -10.37
CA ASP A 24 -2.64 -13.41 -10.42
C ASP A 24 -2.77 -14.64 -9.51
N PRO A 25 -3.38 -14.49 -8.32
CA PRO A 25 -3.49 -15.59 -7.37
C PRO A 25 -4.31 -16.77 -7.91
N ILE A 26 -5.28 -16.51 -8.81
CA ILE A 26 -6.12 -17.55 -9.40
C ILE A 26 -5.32 -18.32 -10.46
N ALA A 27 -4.66 -17.62 -11.37
CA ALA A 27 -3.88 -18.25 -12.44
C ALA A 27 -2.68 -19.04 -11.88
N LEU A 28 -2.04 -18.52 -10.83
CA LEU A 28 -0.90 -19.17 -10.16
C LEU A 28 -1.32 -20.25 -9.16
N ARG A 29 -2.63 -20.47 -8.93
CA ARG A 29 -3.17 -21.33 -7.85
C ARG A 29 -2.54 -21.00 -6.49
N ALA A 30 -2.22 -19.73 -6.27
CA ALA A 30 -1.55 -19.27 -5.06
C ALA A 30 -2.59 -19.03 -3.97
N THR A 31 -2.37 -19.65 -2.81
CA THR A 31 -3.20 -19.44 -1.62
C THR A 31 -2.44 -18.58 -0.64
N LEU A 32 -3.07 -17.49 -0.19
CA LEU A 32 -2.49 -16.65 0.86
C LEU A 32 -2.57 -17.36 2.23
N PRO A 33 -1.59 -17.12 3.12
CA PRO A 33 -1.68 -17.54 4.51
C PRO A 33 -2.98 -17.10 5.18
N ARG A 34 -3.40 -17.88 6.20
CA ARG A 34 -4.63 -17.62 6.95
C ARG A 34 -4.61 -16.21 7.55
N GLY A 35 -5.67 -15.44 7.31
CA GLY A 35 -5.80 -14.05 7.77
C GLY A 35 -5.36 -12.98 6.77
N LEU A 36 -4.72 -13.37 5.66
CA LEU A 36 -4.37 -12.45 4.58
C LEU A 36 -5.42 -12.52 3.47
N THR A 37 -6.55 -11.84 3.67
CA THR A 37 -7.62 -11.72 2.67
C THR A 37 -8.10 -10.26 2.57
N PRO A 38 -8.57 -9.82 1.40
CA PRO A 38 -8.55 -10.51 0.09
C PRO A 38 -7.17 -10.48 -0.58
N SER A 39 -6.89 -11.42 -1.49
CA SER A 39 -5.75 -11.32 -2.41
C SER A 39 -6.07 -10.35 -3.54
N LEU A 40 -5.11 -9.51 -3.94
CA LEU A 40 -5.31 -8.60 -5.08
C LEU A 40 -4.51 -9.07 -6.30
N LYS A 41 -5.15 -9.06 -7.48
CA LYS A 41 -4.46 -9.26 -8.77
C LYS A 41 -3.82 -7.93 -9.20
N VAL A 42 -2.55 -7.98 -9.59
CA VAL A 42 -1.79 -6.82 -10.09
C VAL A 42 -0.94 -7.21 -11.30
N LYS A 43 -0.58 -6.22 -12.11
CA LYS A 43 0.29 -6.38 -13.27
C LYS A 43 1.62 -5.68 -13.05
N LYS A 44 2.65 -6.18 -13.72
CA LYS A 44 3.95 -5.53 -13.78
C LYS A 44 3.81 -4.09 -14.29
N GLY A 45 4.45 -3.16 -13.61
CA GLY A 45 4.39 -1.72 -13.89
C GLY A 45 3.25 -0.98 -13.18
N ASP A 46 2.36 -1.70 -12.47
CA ASP A 46 1.34 -1.04 -11.63
C ASP A 46 2.02 -0.26 -10.49
N ASN A 47 1.56 0.98 -10.27
CA ASN A 47 1.97 1.79 -9.14
C ASN A 47 0.97 1.63 -8.00
N VAL A 48 1.44 1.17 -6.85
CA VAL A 48 0.60 0.82 -5.70
C VAL A 48 1.10 1.47 -4.42
N TRP A 49 0.19 1.70 -3.49
CA TRP A 49 0.51 2.12 -2.13
C TRP A 49 0.52 0.90 -1.22
N ALA A 50 1.68 0.52 -0.71
CA ALA A 50 1.89 -0.61 0.18
C ALA A 50 1.85 -0.16 1.65
N TYR A 51 1.07 -0.86 2.47
CA TYR A 51 0.91 -0.60 3.90
C TYR A 51 0.62 -1.91 4.64
N HIS A 52 0.80 -1.95 5.97
CA HIS A 52 0.73 -3.20 6.76
C HIS A 52 1.61 -4.33 6.18
N THR A 53 2.91 -4.06 6.06
CA THR A 53 3.88 -5.04 5.58
C THR A 53 4.28 -6.02 6.68
N ASN A 54 4.28 -7.31 6.36
CA ASN A 54 4.89 -8.36 7.17
C ASN A 54 6.12 -8.95 6.43
N GLN A 55 6.69 -10.04 6.95
CA GLN A 55 7.93 -10.61 6.39
C GLN A 55 7.83 -11.03 4.91
N SER A 56 6.64 -11.36 4.41
CA SER A 56 6.47 -11.95 3.07
C SER A 56 5.39 -11.29 2.22
N TYR A 57 4.54 -10.44 2.81
CA TYR A 57 3.36 -9.87 2.17
C TYR A 57 3.16 -8.41 2.57
N SER A 58 2.51 -7.65 1.71
CA SER A 58 2.04 -6.29 2.00
C SER A 58 0.59 -6.14 1.57
N TYR A 59 -0.16 -5.33 2.31
CA TYR A 59 -1.50 -4.94 1.92
C TYR A 59 -1.39 -3.69 1.06
N ILE A 60 -1.86 -3.77 -0.18
CA ILE A 60 -1.69 -2.71 -1.15
C ILE A 60 -3.02 -2.06 -1.50
N HIS A 61 -2.91 -0.81 -1.93
CA HIS A 61 -3.96 -0.05 -2.60
C HIS A 61 -3.52 0.23 -4.03
N LEU A 62 -4.29 -0.27 -4.99
CA LEU A 62 -4.13 -0.03 -6.41
C LEU A 62 -5.15 1.05 -6.84
N PRO A 63 -4.70 2.23 -7.28
CA PRO A 63 -5.58 3.26 -7.82
C PRO A 63 -5.99 2.90 -9.26
N THR A 64 -7.23 2.44 -9.45
CA THR A 64 -7.80 2.15 -10.78
C THR A 64 -8.87 3.17 -11.14
N GLY A 65 -8.43 4.38 -11.53
CA GLY A 65 -9.33 5.50 -11.86
C GLY A 65 -10.26 5.83 -10.69
N ASP A 66 -11.58 5.81 -10.92
CA ASP A 66 -12.61 6.06 -9.91
C ASP A 66 -12.79 4.93 -8.88
N THR A 67 -12.11 3.79 -9.10
CA THR A 67 -12.17 2.65 -8.19
C THR A 67 -10.86 2.47 -7.45
N HIS A 68 -10.97 2.02 -6.21
CA HIS A 68 -9.83 1.76 -5.33
C HIS A 68 -9.84 0.28 -4.97
N LEU A 69 -8.97 -0.50 -5.61
CA LEU A 69 -8.81 -1.91 -5.28
C LEU A 69 -7.80 -2.07 -4.15
N ARG A 70 -8.10 -2.96 -3.20
CA ARG A 70 -7.23 -3.22 -2.05
C ARG A 70 -7.11 -4.71 -1.82
N GLY A 71 -5.93 -5.16 -1.41
CA GLY A 71 -5.70 -6.56 -1.07
C GLY A 71 -4.23 -6.87 -0.83
N TRP A 72 -3.98 -8.12 -0.46
CA TRP A 72 -2.66 -8.62 -0.15
C TRP A 72 -1.92 -9.09 -1.39
N VAL A 73 -0.63 -8.76 -1.46
CA VAL A 73 0.31 -9.25 -2.45
C VAL A 73 1.64 -9.66 -1.80
N PRO A 74 2.42 -10.57 -2.41
CA PRO A 74 3.76 -10.89 -1.94
C PRO A 74 4.67 -9.67 -1.94
N LEU A 75 5.52 -9.52 -0.93
CA LEU A 75 6.47 -8.41 -0.87
C LEU A 75 7.52 -8.50 -1.98
N ARG A 76 7.88 -9.72 -2.41
CA ARG A 76 8.90 -9.95 -3.45
C ARG A 76 8.57 -9.33 -4.81
N ILE A 77 7.28 -9.10 -5.10
CA ILE A 77 6.84 -8.51 -6.36
C ILE A 77 6.73 -6.97 -6.28
N LEU A 78 7.07 -6.38 -5.13
CA LEU A 78 7.02 -4.94 -4.91
C LEU A 78 8.45 -4.39 -4.89
N LYS A 79 8.74 -3.48 -5.81
CA LYS A 79 9.91 -2.61 -5.71
C LYS A 79 9.54 -1.42 -4.85
N LYS A 80 10.15 -1.32 -3.67
CA LYS A 80 10.00 -0.16 -2.79
C LYS A 80 10.45 1.09 -3.56
N GLY A 81 9.50 1.95 -3.90
CA GLY A 81 9.75 3.27 -4.44
C GLY A 81 10.21 4.22 -3.35
N ALA A 82 10.70 5.39 -3.76
CA ALA A 82 11.06 6.45 -2.82
C ALA A 82 9.83 6.88 -2.00
N ILE A 83 10.03 7.09 -0.70
CA ILE A 83 9.02 7.70 0.17
C ILE A 83 8.79 9.11 -0.35
N ARG A 84 7.69 9.35 -1.07
CA ARG A 84 7.20 10.72 -1.25
C ARG A 84 6.38 11.07 -0.03
N VAL A 85 7.07 11.48 1.04
CA VAL A 85 6.48 12.48 1.92
C VAL A 85 6.52 13.74 1.08
N GLU A 86 5.44 14.01 0.36
CA GLU A 86 5.20 15.40 -0.01
C GLU A 86 4.89 16.08 1.33
N ASP A 87 5.92 16.68 1.94
CA ASP A 87 5.72 17.71 2.94
C ASP A 87 4.86 18.76 2.25
N LEU A 88 3.55 18.68 2.46
CA LEU A 88 2.64 19.76 2.10
C LEU A 88 3.19 20.99 2.84
N PRO A 89 3.59 22.06 2.16
CA PRO A 89 3.83 23.31 2.83
C PRO A 89 2.47 23.79 3.33
N ILE A 90 2.11 23.43 4.55
CA ILE A 90 0.98 24.06 5.22
C ILE A 90 1.49 25.46 5.57
N GLU A 91 1.27 26.43 4.68
CA GLU A 91 1.38 27.84 5.05
C GLU A 91 0.30 28.10 6.10
N LEU A 92 0.71 28.18 7.36
CA LEU A 92 -0.14 28.71 8.42
C LEU A 92 -0.25 30.22 8.22
N PRO A 93 -1.45 30.80 8.05
CA PRO A 93 -1.59 32.25 8.05
C PRO A 93 -1.19 32.81 9.42
N ALA A 94 -0.45 33.93 9.39
CA ALA A 94 0.07 34.65 10.56
C ALA A 94 -1.03 35.24 11.45
#